data_AF-A0A1Q3FS72-F1
#
_entry.id   AF-A0A1Q3FS72-F1
#
_cell.length_a   1.000
_cell.length_b   1.000
_cell.length_c   1.000
_cell.angle_alpha   90.00
_cell.angle_beta   90.00
_cell.angle_gamma   90.00
#
_symmetry.space_group_name_H-M   'P 1'
#
loop_
_entity.id
_entity.type
_entity.pdbx_description
1 polymer ?
#
loop_
_entity_poly.entity_id
_entity_poly.type
_entity_poly.pdbx_seq_one_letter_code
_entity_poly.pdbx_strand_id
1 'polypeptide(L)'
;MEYVFEVFFEESFRKLERSGLKSRQSRRDVIDHLNSVISGCIEGRKTATDQLAVALAVKSAIDYHRKMKYGNHEVCMMGKFHNVLYIALRVAWDWSLEDSGVIRTLLEEIYQCEKTFERIFLGALFGSNAPHFIAGWKSDFKDQDENLRALVFFLHHAGNSKLTFPHYSYAYHNTVPTKFIDIPIESCGKAAPLRTAIQASAPDIVMILLRHGADPNPDDGGAPPILSLLDKLRENENRSYPYQLVSCLKLLLTCTVMIELPYKPNLFHVRKEMFETKYGTLIEDNLIPREQVFGVPKLKLICRCQVRNLLRNAFQLPRGIAKLAVPRKIKKYIDL
;
A
#
# COMPACT_ATOMS: atom_id res chain seq x y z
N MET A 1 12.13 23.73 -20.47
CA MET A 1 12.47 22.47 -19.79
C MET A 1 11.39 21.46 -20.09
N GLU A 2 10.12 21.83 -19.95
CA GLU A 2 8.96 21.08 -20.46
C GLU A 2 9.16 20.53 -21.88
N TYR A 3 9.47 21.39 -22.85
CA TYR A 3 9.73 20.97 -24.24
C TYR A 3 10.84 19.91 -24.37
N VAL A 4 11.87 19.94 -23.52
CA VAL A 4 12.96 18.95 -23.56
C VAL A 4 12.44 17.56 -23.16
N PHE A 5 11.62 17.49 -22.11
CA PHE A 5 11.04 16.23 -21.66
C PHE A 5 9.94 15.73 -22.60
N GLU A 6 9.16 16.61 -23.21
CA GLU A 6 8.21 16.24 -24.26
C GLU A 6 8.94 15.57 -25.43
N VAL A 7 9.96 16.24 -25.98
CA VAL A 7 10.79 15.68 -27.07
C VAL A 7 11.45 14.38 -26.65
N PHE A 8 11.95 14.27 -25.41
CA PHE A 8 12.52 13.04 -24.89
C PHE A 8 11.55 11.86 -24.99
N PHE A 9 10.31 12.01 -24.49
CA PHE A 9 9.34 10.92 -24.52
C PHE A 9 8.88 10.62 -25.95
N GLU A 10 8.61 11.63 -26.77
CA GLU A 10 8.23 11.43 -28.17
C GLU A 10 9.30 10.67 -28.96
N GLU A 11 10.56 11.13 -28.94
CA GLU A 11 11.62 10.53 -29.75
C GLU A 11 12.08 9.16 -29.20
N SER A 12 12.19 9.04 -27.87
CA SER A 12 12.63 7.78 -27.26
C SER A 12 11.58 6.68 -27.46
N PHE A 13 10.29 7.01 -27.35
CA PHE A 13 9.23 6.01 -27.45
C PHE A 13 8.79 5.76 -28.88
N ARG A 14 8.99 6.70 -29.82
CA ARG A 14 8.72 6.47 -31.25
C ARG A 14 9.50 5.28 -31.81
N LYS A 15 10.76 5.12 -31.41
CA LYS A 15 11.65 4.04 -31.88
C LYS A 15 11.45 2.70 -31.16
N LEU A 16 10.80 2.71 -29.99
CA LEU A 16 10.57 1.48 -29.21
C LEU A 16 9.39 0.68 -29.77
N GLU A 17 9.51 -0.64 -29.78
CA GLU A 17 8.37 -1.53 -29.98
C GLU A 17 7.36 -1.40 -28.83
N ARG A 18 6.11 -1.80 -29.05
CA ARG A 18 5.06 -1.74 -28.01
C ARG A 18 5.45 -2.53 -26.75
N SER A 19 6.19 -3.62 -26.91
CA SER A 19 6.72 -4.47 -25.83
C SER A 19 8.07 -4.00 -25.28
N GLY A 20 8.66 -2.93 -25.82
CA GLY A 20 10.02 -2.49 -25.54
C GLY A 20 10.30 -2.15 -24.07
N LEU A 21 9.26 -1.91 -23.27
CA LEU A 21 9.36 -1.66 -21.83
C LEU A 21 8.90 -2.83 -20.95
N LYS A 22 8.75 -4.03 -21.52
CA LYS A 22 8.35 -5.24 -20.77
C LYS A 22 9.48 -5.69 -19.83
N SER A 23 10.73 -5.62 -20.29
CA SER A 23 11.88 -6.04 -19.50
C SER A 23 12.29 -4.96 -18.49
N ARG A 24 12.78 -5.39 -17.32
CA ARG A 24 13.33 -4.49 -16.30
C ARG A 24 14.56 -3.74 -16.81
N GLN A 25 15.41 -4.40 -17.61
CA GLN A 25 16.61 -3.77 -18.14
C GLN A 25 16.26 -2.60 -19.06
N SER A 26 15.35 -2.83 -20.02
CA SER A 26 14.93 -1.78 -20.96
C SER A 26 14.30 -0.57 -20.26
N ARG A 27 13.57 -0.79 -19.16
CA ARG A 27 13.06 0.32 -18.35
C ARG A 27 14.17 1.07 -17.63
N ARG A 28 15.15 0.37 -17.06
CA ARG A 28 16.32 0.97 -16.42
C ARG A 28 17.12 1.82 -17.40
N ASP A 29 17.36 1.34 -18.61
CA ASP A 29 18.08 2.10 -19.64
C ASP A 29 17.36 3.45 -19.94
N VAL A 30 16.03 3.45 -20.00
CA VAL A 30 15.24 4.67 -20.18
C VAL A 30 15.27 5.57 -18.94
N ILE A 31 15.20 4.99 -17.73
CA ILE A 31 15.31 5.72 -16.46
C ILE A 31 16.67 6.40 -16.33
N ASP A 32 17.76 5.70 -16.63
CA ASP A 32 19.13 6.21 -16.55
C ASP A 32 19.36 7.35 -17.55
N HIS A 33 18.82 7.20 -18.77
CA HIS A 33 18.85 8.27 -19.77
C HIS A 33 18.02 9.49 -19.33
N LEU A 34 16.81 9.27 -18.81
CA LEU A 34 15.96 10.36 -18.31
C LEU A 34 16.60 11.08 -17.12
N ASN A 35 17.19 10.36 -16.17
CA ASN A 35 17.94 10.94 -15.05
C ASN A 35 19.09 11.81 -15.54
N SER A 36 19.81 11.35 -16.57
CA SER A 36 20.90 12.14 -17.20
C SER A 36 20.37 13.43 -17.86
N VAL A 37 19.21 13.38 -18.52
CA VAL A 37 18.55 14.55 -19.12
C VAL A 37 18.06 15.53 -18.04
N ILE A 38 17.53 15.03 -16.92
CA ILE A 38 17.13 15.85 -15.77
C ILE A 38 18.35 16.59 -15.20
N SER A 39 19.45 15.87 -14.91
CA SER A 39 20.70 16.48 -14.42
C SER A 39 21.23 17.54 -15.38
N GLY A 40 21.28 17.25 -16.69
CA GLY A 40 21.70 18.24 -17.69
C GLY A 40 20.79 19.48 -17.76
N CYS A 41 19.49 19.32 -17.53
CA CYS A 41 18.56 20.45 -17.46
C CYS A 41 18.78 21.34 -16.23
N ILE A 42 19.16 20.73 -15.09
CA ILE A 42 19.48 21.44 -13.84
C ILE A 42 20.78 22.23 -14.02
N GLU A 43 21.84 21.56 -14.49
CA GLU A 43 23.15 22.18 -14.72
C GLU A 43 23.10 23.32 -15.75
N GLY A 44 22.34 23.12 -16.84
CA GLY A 44 22.23 24.09 -17.93
C GLY A 44 21.37 25.32 -17.62
N ARG A 45 20.66 25.37 -16.50
CA ARG A 45 19.75 26.48 -16.15
C ARG A 45 19.89 26.89 -14.68
N LYS A 46 20.53 28.03 -14.44
CA LYS A 46 20.77 28.56 -13.07
C LYS A 46 19.51 28.76 -12.20
N THR A 47 18.33 28.86 -12.79
CA THR A 47 17.05 29.02 -12.08
C THR A 47 16.28 27.71 -11.88
N ALA A 48 16.80 26.59 -12.39
CA ALA A 48 16.17 25.28 -12.27
C ALA A 48 16.49 24.66 -10.91
N THR A 49 15.47 24.39 -10.10
CA THR A 49 15.62 23.52 -8.94
C THR A 49 15.41 22.06 -9.34
N ASP A 50 16.04 21.14 -8.62
CA ASP A 50 15.87 19.68 -8.82
C ASP A 50 14.39 19.29 -8.80
N GLN A 51 13.65 19.81 -7.81
CA GLN A 51 12.22 19.56 -7.65
C GLN A 51 11.39 20.04 -8.84
N LEU A 52 11.72 21.22 -9.40
CA LEU A 52 11.04 21.71 -10.59
C LEU A 52 11.35 20.81 -11.79
N ALA A 53 12.61 20.47 -12.03
CA ALA A 53 13.01 19.66 -13.18
C ALA A 53 12.35 18.27 -13.16
N VAL A 54 12.37 17.61 -12.00
CA VAL A 54 11.76 16.29 -11.81
C VAL A 54 10.25 16.35 -11.90
N ALA A 55 9.61 17.37 -11.31
CA ALA A 55 8.16 17.55 -11.44
C ALA A 55 7.74 17.71 -12.90
N LEU A 56 8.51 18.46 -13.70
CA LEU A 56 8.25 18.62 -15.13
C LEU A 56 8.47 17.31 -15.89
N ALA A 57 9.53 16.55 -15.60
CA ALA A 57 9.76 15.25 -16.23
C ALA A 57 8.62 14.24 -15.96
N VAL A 58 8.14 14.18 -14.70
CA VAL A 58 7.02 13.31 -14.31
C VAL A 58 5.70 13.77 -14.96
N LYS A 59 5.45 15.08 -15.01
CA LYS A 59 4.27 15.63 -15.72
C LYS A 59 4.32 15.32 -17.21
N SER A 60 5.46 15.50 -17.88
CA SER A 60 5.61 15.16 -19.30
C SER A 60 5.38 13.67 -19.58
N ALA A 61 5.77 12.77 -18.68
CA ALA A 61 5.44 11.35 -18.79
C ALA A 61 3.93 11.08 -18.72
N ILE A 62 3.24 11.75 -17.78
CA ILE A 62 1.77 11.70 -17.65
C ILE A 62 1.09 12.26 -18.89
N ASP A 63 1.54 13.41 -19.38
CA ASP A 63 0.97 14.08 -20.54
C ASP A 63 1.18 13.26 -21.83
N TYR A 64 2.35 12.62 -21.97
CA TYR A 64 2.59 11.65 -23.04
C TYR A 64 1.59 10.48 -22.97
N HIS A 65 1.40 9.86 -21.80
CA HIS A 65 0.39 8.81 -21.63
C HIS A 65 -1.02 9.30 -22.00
N ARG A 66 -1.43 10.48 -21.50
CA ARG A 66 -2.74 11.08 -21.78
C ARG A 66 -2.94 11.36 -23.26
N LYS A 67 -1.95 11.95 -23.94
CA LYS A 67 -1.99 12.21 -25.38
C LYS A 67 -2.20 10.93 -26.18
N MET A 68 -1.49 9.86 -25.81
CA MET A 68 -1.62 8.55 -26.46
C MET A 68 -2.98 7.88 -26.17
N LYS A 69 -3.49 8.02 -24.94
CA LYS A 69 -4.81 7.54 -24.53
C LYS A 69 -5.94 8.31 -25.24
N TYR A 70 -5.87 9.63 -25.29
CA TYR A 70 -6.83 10.50 -25.99
C TYR A 70 -6.88 10.18 -27.49
N GLY A 71 -5.71 10.05 -28.12
CA GLY A 71 -5.59 9.61 -29.52
C GLY A 71 -6.12 8.20 -29.80
N ASN A 72 -6.42 7.42 -28.76
CA ASN A 72 -7.00 6.09 -28.83
C ASN A 72 -8.37 6.02 -28.13
N HIS A 73 -9.22 7.03 -28.34
CA HIS A 73 -10.61 7.08 -27.85
C HIS A 73 -10.73 6.94 -26.33
N GLU A 74 -9.85 7.59 -25.57
CA GLU A 74 -9.78 7.50 -24.10
C GLU A 74 -9.42 6.11 -23.55
N VAL A 75 -8.94 5.20 -24.40
CA VAL A 75 -8.53 3.85 -23.99
C VAL A 75 -7.00 3.75 -23.97
N CYS A 76 -6.45 3.31 -22.85
CA CYS A 76 -5.00 3.13 -22.72
C CYS A 76 -4.49 2.01 -23.65
N MET A 77 -3.47 2.31 -24.45
CA MET A 77 -2.85 1.38 -25.39
C MET A 77 -1.93 0.33 -24.73
N MET A 78 -1.73 0.38 -23.40
CA MET A 78 -0.84 -0.54 -22.66
C MET A 78 0.60 -0.59 -23.22
N GLY A 79 1.40 -1.55 -22.78
CA GLY A 79 2.79 -1.70 -23.23
C GLY A 79 3.62 -0.45 -22.93
N LYS A 80 4.44 -0.01 -23.89
CA LYS A 80 5.30 1.18 -23.72
C LYS A 80 4.51 2.44 -23.33
N PHE A 81 3.30 2.62 -23.85
CA PHE A 81 2.49 3.82 -23.63
C PHE A 81 1.98 3.93 -22.18
N HIS A 82 1.76 2.80 -21.52
CA HIS A 82 1.38 2.75 -20.12
C HIS A 82 2.59 2.63 -19.19
N ASN A 83 3.60 1.85 -19.58
CA ASN A 83 4.80 1.62 -18.78
C ASN A 83 5.63 2.89 -18.55
N VAL A 84 5.41 3.95 -19.34
CA VAL A 84 5.95 5.30 -19.08
C VAL A 84 5.56 5.82 -17.70
N LEU A 85 4.37 5.47 -17.19
CA LEU A 85 3.91 5.87 -15.85
C LEU A 85 4.76 5.21 -14.75
N TYR A 86 5.27 4.00 -14.98
CA TYR A 86 6.17 3.32 -14.04
C TYR A 86 7.61 3.84 -14.10
N ILE A 87 8.04 4.33 -15.27
CA ILE A 87 9.29 5.10 -15.39
C ILE A 87 9.16 6.40 -14.58
N ALA A 88 8.06 7.12 -14.74
CA ALA A 88 7.77 8.34 -13.99
C ALA A 88 7.69 8.07 -12.48
N LEU A 89 7.09 6.94 -12.08
CA LEU A 89 7.01 6.49 -10.70
C LEU A 89 8.41 6.25 -10.11
N ARG A 90 9.29 5.57 -10.85
CA ARG A 90 10.67 5.33 -10.43
C ARG A 90 11.46 6.64 -10.32
N VAL A 91 11.39 7.51 -11.32
CA VAL A 91 12.07 8.81 -11.32
C VAL A 91 11.60 9.71 -10.19
N ALA A 92 10.29 9.75 -9.92
CA ALA A 92 9.73 10.51 -8.81
C ALA A 92 10.32 10.05 -7.46
N TRP A 93 10.58 8.76 -7.30
CA TRP A 93 11.22 8.21 -6.11
C TRP A 93 12.73 8.48 -6.07
N ASP A 94 13.45 8.25 -7.18
CA ASP A 94 14.92 8.44 -7.26
C ASP A 94 15.32 9.86 -6.83
N TRP A 95 14.49 10.85 -7.16
CA TRP A 95 14.72 12.26 -6.84
C TRP A 95 13.93 12.77 -5.63
N SER A 96 13.24 11.88 -4.90
CA SER A 96 12.43 12.25 -3.73
C SER A 96 11.49 13.43 -3.99
N LEU A 97 10.71 13.36 -5.07
CA LEU A 97 9.83 14.45 -5.49
C LEU A 97 8.84 14.83 -4.38
N GLU A 98 8.88 16.08 -3.92
CA GLU A 98 8.12 16.54 -2.76
C GLU A 98 6.66 16.90 -3.09
N ASP A 99 6.37 17.25 -4.34
CA ASP A 99 5.04 17.69 -4.78
C ASP A 99 4.01 16.54 -4.77
N SER A 100 3.23 16.44 -3.69
CA SER A 100 2.13 15.49 -3.55
C SER A 100 1.05 15.62 -4.62
N GLY A 101 0.88 16.78 -5.26
CA GLY A 101 -0.07 16.99 -6.35
C GLY A 101 0.33 16.24 -7.62
N VAL A 102 1.63 16.26 -7.95
CA VAL A 102 2.17 15.50 -9.09
C VAL A 102 2.09 14.00 -8.84
N ILE A 103 2.50 13.54 -7.65
CA ILE A 103 2.41 12.12 -7.29
C ILE A 103 0.96 11.63 -7.28
N ARG A 104 0.02 12.44 -6.76
CA ARG A 104 -1.42 12.16 -6.83
C ARG A 104 -1.87 11.95 -8.27
N THR A 105 -1.53 12.89 -9.16
CA THR A 105 -1.92 12.81 -10.58
C THR A 105 -1.37 11.54 -11.23
N LEU A 106 -0.12 11.19 -10.94
CA LEU A 106 0.50 9.96 -11.44
C LEU A 106 -0.26 8.70 -10.98
N LEU A 107 -0.59 8.61 -9.70
CA LEU A 107 -1.33 7.47 -9.14
C LEU A 107 -2.76 7.39 -9.69
N GLU A 108 -3.43 8.54 -9.90
CA GLU A 108 -4.73 8.61 -10.56
C GLU A 108 -4.68 8.07 -12.00
N GLU A 109 -3.67 8.43 -12.78
CA GLU A 109 -3.50 7.92 -14.14
C GLU A 109 -3.25 6.41 -14.18
N ILE A 110 -2.41 5.89 -13.26
CA ILE A 110 -2.20 4.44 -13.13
C ILE A 110 -3.52 3.74 -12.80
N TYR A 111 -4.25 4.24 -11.79
CA TYR A 111 -5.49 3.62 -11.34
C TYR A 111 -6.59 3.64 -12.41
N GLN A 112 -6.70 4.71 -13.19
CA GLN A 112 -7.69 4.80 -14.26
C GLN A 112 -7.58 3.63 -15.25
N CYS A 113 -6.35 3.17 -15.52
CA CYS A 113 -6.04 2.08 -16.44
C CYS A 113 -6.09 0.70 -15.77
N GLU A 114 -5.47 0.56 -14.59
CA GLU A 114 -5.26 -0.77 -13.97
C GLU A 114 -6.32 -1.15 -12.94
N LYS A 115 -7.00 -0.17 -12.33
CA LYS A 115 -7.93 -0.36 -11.19
C LYS A 115 -7.30 -1.02 -9.95
N THR A 116 -5.97 -1.10 -9.91
CA THR A 116 -5.18 -1.63 -8.80
C THR A 116 -3.83 -0.91 -8.74
N PHE A 117 -3.05 -1.19 -7.69
CA PHE A 117 -1.67 -0.72 -7.51
C PHE A 117 -0.72 -1.89 -7.24
N GLU A 118 -1.08 -3.11 -7.67
CA GLU A 118 -0.32 -4.31 -7.35
C GLU A 118 1.17 -4.21 -7.70
N ARG A 119 1.55 -3.54 -8.78
CA ARG A 119 2.97 -3.37 -9.15
C ARG A 119 3.78 -2.58 -8.12
N ILE A 120 3.15 -1.73 -7.33
CA ILE A 120 3.78 -1.00 -6.21
C ILE A 120 3.86 -1.93 -4.98
N PHE A 121 2.79 -2.66 -4.67
CA PHE A 121 2.70 -3.47 -3.45
C PHE A 121 3.47 -4.79 -3.53
N LEU A 122 3.41 -5.51 -4.66
CA LEU A 122 3.99 -6.84 -4.83
C LEU A 122 5.51 -6.83 -4.59
N GLY A 123 6.19 -5.77 -5.04
CA GLY A 123 7.63 -5.62 -4.82
C GLY A 123 8.00 -5.47 -3.34
N ALA A 124 7.16 -4.79 -2.56
CA ALA A 124 7.35 -4.65 -1.11
C ALA A 124 7.00 -5.96 -0.37
N LEU A 125 5.92 -6.62 -0.78
CA LEU A 125 5.43 -7.86 -0.16
C LEU A 125 6.33 -9.07 -0.43
N PHE A 126 6.85 -9.21 -1.65
CA PHE A 126 7.50 -10.43 -2.11
C PHE A 126 8.90 -10.20 -2.70
N GLY A 127 9.44 -8.99 -2.60
CA GLY A 127 10.74 -8.61 -3.18
C GLY A 127 10.68 -8.40 -4.69
N SER A 128 11.84 -8.25 -5.33
CA SER A 128 11.93 -7.80 -6.73
C SER A 128 11.66 -8.88 -7.78
N ASN A 129 11.81 -10.17 -7.44
CA ASN A 129 11.73 -11.28 -8.39
C ASN A 129 10.36 -11.98 -8.41
N ALA A 130 9.75 -12.23 -7.24
CA ALA A 130 8.46 -12.92 -7.13
C ALA A 130 7.31 -12.25 -7.90
N PRO A 131 7.21 -10.90 -8.01
CA PRO A 131 6.16 -10.25 -8.78
C PRO A 131 6.13 -10.67 -10.26
N HIS A 132 7.26 -11.12 -10.83
CA HIS A 132 7.29 -11.61 -12.19
C HIS A 132 6.47 -12.89 -12.38
N PHE A 133 6.50 -13.79 -11.40
CA PHE A 133 5.75 -15.04 -11.44
C PHE A 133 4.28 -14.84 -11.10
N ILE A 134 3.97 -13.81 -10.30
CA ILE A 134 2.62 -13.52 -9.81
C ILE A 134 1.83 -12.68 -10.84
N ALA A 135 2.43 -11.63 -11.39
CA ALA A 135 1.76 -10.63 -12.21
C ALA A 135 2.51 -10.33 -13.53
N GLY A 136 3.51 -11.13 -13.89
CA GLY A 136 4.28 -10.95 -15.13
C GLY A 136 5.23 -9.74 -15.13
N TRP A 137 5.34 -9.01 -14.01
CA TRP A 137 6.09 -7.75 -13.92
C TRP A 137 7.23 -7.84 -12.90
N LYS A 138 8.46 -7.50 -13.30
CA LYS A 138 9.58 -7.32 -12.36
C LYS A 138 9.58 -5.90 -11.82
N SER A 139 9.72 -5.74 -10.51
CA SER A 139 9.87 -4.41 -9.90
C SER A 139 11.15 -3.73 -10.39
N ASP A 140 11.07 -2.41 -10.62
CA ASP A 140 12.22 -1.60 -11.01
C ASP A 140 13.16 -1.33 -9.82
N PHE A 141 12.64 -1.45 -8.60
CA PHE A 141 13.40 -1.37 -7.35
C PHE A 141 14.29 -2.59 -7.13
N LYS A 142 15.50 -2.36 -6.62
CA LYS A 142 16.63 -3.26 -6.45
C LYS A 142 16.25 -4.53 -5.69
N ASP A 143 15.74 -4.34 -4.48
CA ASP A 143 15.45 -5.37 -3.48
C ASP A 143 14.18 -5.01 -2.69
N GLN A 144 13.78 -5.89 -1.77
CA GLN A 144 12.56 -5.69 -0.97
C GLN A 144 12.61 -4.43 -0.11
N ASP A 145 13.79 -4.07 0.43
CA ASP A 145 13.97 -2.86 1.24
C ASP A 145 13.73 -1.59 0.40
N GLU A 146 14.32 -1.49 -0.79
CA GLU A 146 14.10 -0.35 -1.68
C GLU A 146 12.63 -0.26 -2.11
N ASN A 147 11.98 -1.39 -2.39
CA ASN A 147 10.54 -1.43 -2.67
C ASN A 147 9.72 -0.92 -1.48
N LEU A 148 10.08 -1.30 -0.26
CA LEU A 148 9.35 -0.89 0.94
C LEU A 148 9.52 0.60 1.22
N ARG A 149 10.72 1.14 1.04
CA ARG A 149 10.97 2.60 1.10
C ARG A 149 10.20 3.36 0.03
N ALA A 150 10.12 2.82 -1.18
CA ALA A 150 9.30 3.39 -2.24
C ALA A 150 7.80 3.34 -1.92
N LEU A 151 7.30 2.23 -1.38
CA LEU A 151 5.92 2.13 -0.91
C LEU A 151 5.63 3.20 0.14
N VAL A 152 6.50 3.37 1.15
CA VAL A 152 6.36 4.42 2.18
C VAL A 152 6.33 5.81 1.57
N PHE A 153 7.15 6.08 0.55
CA PHE A 153 7.11 7.33 -0.21
C PHE A 153 5.72 7.57 -0.82
N PHE A 154 5.16 6.60 -1.56
CA PHE A 154 3.83 6.77 -2.17
C PHE A 154 2.69 6.84 -1.12
N LEU A 155 2.76 6.05 -0.05
CA LEU A 155 1.82 6.13 1.08
C LEU A 155 1.83 7.53 1.70
N HIS A 156 3.00 8.13 1.83
CA HIS A 156 3.17 9.48 2.34
C HIS A 156 2.47 10.54 1.45
N HIS A 157 2.72 10.53 0.13
CA HIS A 157 2.07 11.49 -0.77
C HIS A 157 0.57 11.25 -0.90
N ALA A 158 0.13 10.00 -0.89
CA ALA A 158 -1.29 9.64 -0.87
C ALA A 158 -1.99 10.16 0.40
N GLY A 159 -1.35 10.07 1.56
CA GLY A 159 -1.85 10.63 2.82
C GLY A 159 -1.98 12.16 2.77
N ASN A 160 -0.94 12.87 2.32
CA ASN A 160 -0.97 14.35 2.23
C ASN A 160 -2.06 14.86 1.28
N SER A 161 -2.30 14.14 0.19
CA SER A 161 -3.29 14.50 -0.82
C SER A 161 -4.68 13.92 -0.56
N LYS A 162 -4.86 13.20 0.56
CA LYS A 162 -6.12 12.53 0.96
C LYS A 162 -6.67 11.61 -0.13
N LEU A 163 -5.78 10.86 -0.76
CA LEU A 163 -6.05 10.15 -2.00
C LEU A 163 -6.98 8.95 -1.78
N THR A 164 -8.09 8.93 -2.51
CA THR A 164 -9.06 7.84 -2.57
C THR A 164 -9.38 7.48 -4.00
N PHE A 165 -9.82 6.25 -4.20
CA PHE A 165 -10.19 5.69 -5.49
C PHE A 165 -11.52 4.95 -5.40
N PRO A 166 -12.36 4.98 -6.45
CA PRO A 166 -13.62 4.27 -6.47
C PRO A 166 -13.39 2.76 -6.56
N HIS A 167 -13.72 2.01 -5.50
CA HIS A 167 -13.60 0.56 -5.47
C HIS A 167 -14.92 -0.09 -5.06
N TYR A 168 -15.24 -1.26 -5.61
CA TYR A 168 -16.46 -1.98 -5.29
C TYR A 168 -16.33 -2.67 -3.92
N SER A 169 -17.15 -2.25 -2.96
CA SER A 169 -17.26 -2.88 -1.65
C SER A 169 -18.24 -4.04 -1.71
N TYR A 170 -17.80 -5.21 -1.22
CA TYR A 170 -18.67 -6.37 -1.08
C TYR A 170 -19.63 -6.23 0.10
N ALA A 171 -19.22 -5.59 1.20
CA ALA A 171 -20.10 -5.38 2.36
C ALA A 171 -21.28 -4.45 2.05
N TYR A 172 -21.07 -3.41 1.23
CA TYR A 172 -22.11 -2.43 0.89
C TYR A 172 -22.78 -2.68 -0.46
N HIS A 173 -22.30 -3.67 -1.23
CA HIS A 173 -22.75 -3.95 -2.61
C HIS A 173 -22.75 -2.68 -3.50
N ASN A 174 -21.75 -1.81 -3.33
CA ASN A 174 -21.66 -0.53 -4.04
C ASN A 174 -20.21 -0.06 -4.18
N THR A 175 -19.97 0.86 -5.11
CA THR A 175 -18.68 1.56 -5.24
C THR A 175 -18.52 2.59 -4.12
N VAL A 176 -17.45 2.46 -3.36
CA VAL A 176 -17.09 3.34 -2.25
C VAL A 176 -15.72 3.98 -2.48
N PRO A 177 -15.47 5.17 -1.91
CA PRO A 177 -14.14 5.75 -1.92
C PRO A 177 -13.20 4.96 -0.99
N THR A 178 -12.23 4.27 -1.57
CA THR A 178 -11.23 3.46 -0.85
C THR A 178 -9.87 4.14 -0.91
N LYS A 179 -9.12 4.13 0.19
CA LYS A 179 -7.80 4.78 0.25
C LYS A 179 -6.79 4.00 -0.56
N PHE A 180 -5.77 4.71 -1.09
CA PHE A 180 -4.65 4.10 -1.81
C PHE A 180 -4.09 2.83 -1.14
N ILE A 181 -3.89 2.86 0.19
CA ILE A 181 -3.32 1.76 0.98
C ILE A 181 -4.23 0.53 1.09
N ASP A 182 -5.54 0.71 0.90
CA ASP A 182 -6.56 -0.34 1.06
C ASP A 182 -7.04 -0.89 -0.29
N ILE A 183 -6.54 -0.36 -1.41
CA ILE A 183 -6.90 -0.86 -2.75
C ILE A 183 -6.40 -2.30 -2.93
N PRO A 184 -7.28 -3.25 -3.25
CA PRO A 184 -6.87 -4.65 -3.35
C PRO A 184 -5.88 -4.98 -4.47
N ILE A 185 -5.15 -6.06 -4.22
CA ILE A 185 -4.16 -6.64 -5.13
C ILE A 185 -4.86 -7.74 -5.94
N GLU A 186 -5.06 -7.49 -7.24
CA GLU A 186 -5.80 -8.38 -8.14
C GLU A 186 -5.23 -9.80 -8.17
N SER A 187 -3.91 -9.92 -8.38
CA SER A 187 -3.21 -11.21 -8.40
C SER A 187 -3.16 -11.97 -7.07
N CYS A 188 -3.53 -11.34 -5.96
CA CYS A 188 -3.63 -11.97 -4.64
C CYS A 188 -5.09 -12.22 -4.23
N GLY A 189 -5.94 -12.60 -5.19
CA GLY A 189 -7.35 -12.91 -4.92
C GLY A 189 -8.17 -11.69 -4.52
N LYS A 190 -7.79 -10.49 -5.00
CA LYS A 190 -8.39 -9.21 -4.62
C LYS A 190 -8.37 -8.96 -3.11
N ALA A 191 -7.31 -9.42 -2.44
CA ALA A 191 -7.06 -9.13 -1.03
C ALA A 191 -6.48 -7.70 -0.86
N ALA A 192 -6.84 -7.04 0.23
CA ALA A 192 -6.19 -5.79 0.63
C ALA A 192 -4.71 -6.05 0.97
N PRO A 193 -3.80 -5.08 0.73
CA PRO A 193 -2.37 -5.25 0.99
C PRO A 193 -2.03 -5.73 2.41
N LEU A 194 -2.78 -5.28 3.42
CA LEU A 194 -2.61 -5.73 4.81
C LEU A 194 -2.86 -7.24 4.96
N ARG A 195 -3.94 -7.76 4.36
CA ARG A 195 -4.27 -9.19 4.41
C ARG A 195 -3.16 -10.00 3.74
N THR A 196 -2.69 -9.57 2.58
CA THR A 196 -1.61 -10.25 1.87
C THR A 196 -0.32 -10.29 2.70
N ALA A 197 0.03 -9.20 3.40
CA ALA A 197 1.18 -9.17 4.31
C ALA A 197 1.05 -10.16 5.48
N ILE A 198 -0.16 -10.31 6.04
CA ILE A 198 -0.44 -11.28 7.11
C ILE A 198 -0.33 -12.72 6.57
N GLN A 199 -0.88 -12.99 5.39
CA GLN A 199 -0.80 -14.32 4.75
C GLN A 199 0.66 -14.72 4.47
N ALA A 200 1.49 -13.74 4.06
CA ALA A 200 2.93 -13.89 3.86
C ALA A 200 3.74 -13.98 5.17
N SER A 201 3.11 -13.84 6.34
CA SER A 201 3.78 -13.82 7.65
C SER A 201 4.86 -12.72 7.75
N ALA A 202 4.58 -11.51 7.25
CA ALA A 202 5.52 -10.38 7.18
C ALA A 202 5.19 -9.27 8.22
N PRO A 203 5.58 -9.43 9.51
CA PRO A 203 5.17 -8.52 10.57
C PRO A 203 5.71 -7.08 10.42
N ASP A 204 6.87 -6.92 9.80
CA ASP A 204 7.48 -5.64 9.44
C ASP A 204 6.62 -4.85 8.46
N ILE A 205 6.12 -5.51 7.41
CA ILE A 205 5.23 -4.90 6.42
C ILE A 205 3.85 -4.63 7.03
N VAL A 206 3.32 -5.56 7.83
CA VAL A 206 2.06 -5.37 8.59
C VAL A 206 2.16 -4.12 9.47
N MET A 207 3.28 -3.95 10.19
CA MET A 207 3.52 -2.78 11.03
C MET A 207 3.49 -1.49 10.19
N ILE A 208 4.21 -1.46 9.06
CA ILE A 208 4.25 -0.28 8.18
C ILE A 208 2.86 0.06 7.66
N LEU A 209 2.12 -0.93 7.14
CA LEU A 209 0.78 -0.71 6.60
C LEU A 209 -0.19 -0.17 7.67
N LEU A 210 -0.23 -0.80 8.85
CA LEU A 210 -1.06 -0.33 9.95
C LEU A 210 -0.63 1.07 10.41
N ARG A 211 0.67 1.35 10.51
CA ARG A 211 1.20 2.66 10.93
C ARG A 211 0.83 3.77 9.93
N HIS A 212 0.77 3.46 8.63
CA HIS A 212 0.29 4.35 7.58
C HIS A 212 -1.22 4.39 7.39
N GLY A 213 -1.97 3.66 8.22
CA GLY A 213 -3.43 3.76 8.30
C GLY A 213 -4.18 2.81 7.38
N ALA A 214 -3.62 1.64 7.06
CA ALA A 214 -4.39 0.52 6.51
C ALA A 214 -5.52 0.15 7.49
N ASP A 215 -6.67 -0.27 6.95
CA ASP A 215 -7.76 -0.77 7.78
C ASP A 215 -7.38 -2.15 8.39
N PRO A 216 -7.37 -2.31 9.73
CA PRO A 216 -7.10 -3.62 10.35
C PRO A 216 -8.13 -4.70 10.00
N ASN A 217 -9.30 -4.31 9.50
CA ASN A 217 -10.35 -5.21 9.03
C ASN A 217 -10.90 -4.72 7.67
N PRO A 218 -10.12 -4.86 6.59
CA PRO A 218 -10.47 -4.35 5.28
C PRO A 218 -11.67 -5.10 4.69
N ASP A 219 -12.50 -4.38 3.94
CA ASP A 219 -13.64 -4.92 3.21
C ASP A 219 -13.21 -5.40 1.82
N ASP A 220 -12.48 -6.52 1.80
CA ASP A 220 -11.97 -7.17 0.60
C ASP A 220 -12.68 -8.50 0.31
N GLY A 221 -13.86 -8.71 0.91
CA GLY A 221 -14.65 -9.94 0.79
C GLY A 221 -14.09 -11.15 1.55
N GLY A 222 -12.92 -11.03 2.19
CA GLY A 222 -12.33 -12.09 3.01
C GLY A 222 -12.82 -12.10 4.46
N ALA A 223 -12.63 -13.22 5.17
CA ALA A 223 -12.86 -13.30 6.61
C ALA A 223 -12.00 -12.26 7.37
N PRO A 224 -12.39 -11.74 8.55
CA PRO A 224 -11.57 -10.77 9.28
C PRO A 224 -10.10 -11.22 9.42
N PRO A 225 -9.09 -10.37 9.10
CA PRO A 225 -7.69 -10.80 9.06
C PRO A 225 -7.19 -11.42 10.37
N ILE A 226 -7.68 -10.92 11.51
CA ILE A 226 -7.36 -11.48 12.82
C ILE A 226 -7.83 -12.94 12.94
N LEU A 227 -9.03 -13.27 12.45
CA LEU A 227 -9.55 -14.63 12.51
C LEU A 227 -8.80 -15.57 11.58
N SER A 228 -8.47 -15.12 10.36
CA SER A 228 -7.62 -15.90 9.45
C SER A 228 -6.27 -16.25 10.08
N LEU A 229 -5.70 -15.33 10.86
CA LEU A 229 -4.46 -15.56 11.58
C LEU A 229 -4.63 -16.52 12.76
N LEU A 230 -5.74 -16.42 13.51
CA LEU A 230 -6.07 -17.38 14.57
C LEU A 230 -6.26 -18.79 14.01
N ASP A 231 -6.94 -18.92 12.86
CA ASP A 231 -7.14 -20.21 12.18
C ASP A 231 -5.79 -20.85 11.82
N LYS A 232 -4.86 -20.07 11.24
CA LYS A 232 -3.50 -20.53 10.92
C LYS A 232 -2.66 -20.88 12.15
N LEU A 233 -2.82 -20.15 13.25
CA LEU A 233 -2.11 -20.45 14.51
C LEU A 233 -2.61 -21.74 15.14
N ARG A 234 -3.93 -21.98 15.11
CA ARG A 234 -4.57 -23.17 15.65
C ARG A 234 -4.15 -24.46 14.94
N GLU A 235 -3.78 -24.38 13.66
CA GLU A 235 -3.28 -25.53 12.88
C GLU A 235 -1.91 -26.04 13.36
N ASN A 236 -1.22 -25.34 14.27
CA ASN A 236 0.08 -25.78 14.81
C ASN A 236 -0.11 -26.80 15.94
N GLU A 237 -0.07 -28.08 15.59
CA GLU A 237 -0.38 -29.24 16.45
C GLU A 237 0.42 -29.29 17.77
N ASN A 238 1.66 -28.80 17.77
CA ASN A 238 2.56 -28.90 18.93
C ASN A 238 2.55 -27.68 19.85
N ARG A 239 1.55 -26.78 19.74
CA ARG A 239 1.55 -25.46 20.42
C ARG A 239 2.84 -24.66 20.17
N SER A 240 3.52 -24.96 19.05
CA SER A 240 4.72 -24.28 18.60
C SER A 240 4.33 -23.28 17.54
N TYR A 241 4.20 -22.01 17.94
CA TYR A 241 3.68 -20.96 17.08
C TYR A 241 4.82 -20.22 16.38
N PRO A 242 4.79 -20.10 15.04
CA PRO A 242 5.79 -19.31 14.31
C PRO A 242 5.84 -17.87 14.82
N TYR A 243 7.05 -17.40 15.17
CA TYR A 243 7.26 -16.07 15.75
C TYR A 243 6.67 -14.96 14.87
N GLN A 244 6.77 -15.09 13.55
CA GLN A 244 6.25 -14.12 12.59
C GLN A 244 4.71 -14.02 12.65
N LEU A 245 4.00 -15.14 12.77
CA LEU A 245 2.55 -15.17 12.91
C LEU A 245 2.11 -14.57 14.23
N VAL A 246 2.77 -14.92 15.33
CA VAL A 246 2.51 -14.33 16.65
C VAL A 246 2.77 -12.82 16.64
N SER A 247 3.80 -12.37 15.93
CA SER A 247 4.12 -10.95 15.78
C SER A 247 3.03 -10.21 15.00
N CYS A 248 2.54 -10.78 13.89
CA CYS A 248 1.38 -10.25 13.17
C CYS A 248 0.13 -10.18 14.07
N LEU A 249 -0.09 -11.19 14.90
CA LEU A 249 -1.24 -11.24 15.81
C LEU A 249 -1.15 -10.12 16.83
N LYS A 250 0.01 -9.93 17.45
CA LYS A 250 0.25 -8.83 18.40
C LYS A 250 -0.02 -7.46 17.77
N LEU A 251 0.35 -7.25 16.51
CA LEU A 251 0.08 -6.01 15.78
C LEU A 251 -1.42 -5.81 15.46
N LEU A 252 -2.16 -6.87 15.17
CA LEU A 252 -3.60 -6.76 14.96
C LEU A 252 -4.37 -6.57 16.27
N LEU A 253 -3.99 -7.28 17.33
CA LEU A 253 -4.55 -7.10 18.67
C LEU A 253 -4.36 -5.68 19.17
N THR A 254 -3.29 -5.00 18.73
CA THR A 254 -3.08 -3.60 19.10
C THR A 254 -4.00 -2.63 18.35
N CYS A 255 -4.53 -3.03 17.20
CA CYS A 255 -5.45 -2.24 16.39
C CYS A 255 -6.92 -2.66 16.52
N THR A 256 -7.22 -3.72 17.28
CA THR A 256 -8.55 -4.32 17.41
C THR A 256 -9.05 -4.21 18.85
N VAL A 257 -10.23 -3.63 19.09
CA VAL A 257 -10.78 -3.49 20.45
C VAL A 257 -11.35 -4.81 20.94
N MET A 258 -12.23 -5.42 20.13
CA MET A 258 -12.86 -6.71 20.39
C MET A 258 -12.65 -7.63 19.20
N ILE A 259 -12.39 -8.91 19.46
CA ILE A 259 -12.35 -9.97 18.46
C ILE A 259 -13.75 -10.57 18.38
N GLU A 260 -14.34 -10.52 17.19
CA GLU A 260 -15.70 -10.97 16.98
C GLU A 260 -15.75 -12.05 15.92
N LEU A 261 -16.46 -13.15 16.20
CA LEU A 261 -16.78 -14.15 15.19
C LEU A 261 -17.78 -13.57 14.18
N PRO A 262 -17.77 -14.02 12.90
CA PRO A 262 -18.70 -13.54 11.89
C PRO A 262 -20.16 -13.87 12.25
N TYR A 263 -20.37 -15.02 12.88
CA TYR A 263 -21.67 -15.42 13.43
C TYR A 263 -21.77 -15.01 14.91
N LYS A 264 -22.79 -14.22 15.24
CA LYS A 264 -23.01 -13.64 16.58
C LYS A 264 -24.34 -14.07 17.21
N PRO A 265 -24.46 -15.30 17.75
CA PRO A 265 -25.67 -15.74 18.45
C PRO A 265 -26.07 -14.76 19.55
N ASN A 266 -27.33 -14.41 19.75
CA ASN A 266 -27.70 -13.36 20.72
C ASN A 266 -27.30 -13.68 22.17
N LEU A 267 -27.13 -14.96 22.50
CA LEU A 267 -26.79 -15.44 23.83
C LEU A 267 -25.27 -15.43 24.06
N PHE A 268 -24.83 -14.70 25.11
CA PHE A 268 -23.42 -14.58 25.46
C PHE A 268 -22.73 -15.93 25.73
N HIS A 269 -23.38 -16.83 26.47
CA HIS A 269 -22.79 -18.13 26.81
C HIS A 269 -22.51 -18.97 25.56
N VAL A 270 -23.41 -18.95 24.56
CA VAL A 270 -23.22 -19.64 23.27
C VAL A 270 -22.05 -19.03 22.49
N ARG A 271 -21.95 -17.69 22.43
CA ARG A 271 -20.79 -17.02 21.80
C ARG A 271 -19.48 -17.44 22.45
N LYS A 272 -19.46 -17.48 23.78
CA LYS A 272 -18.30 -17.85 24.58
C LYS A 272 -17.88 -19.29 24.27
N GLU A 273 -18.81 -20.22 24.38
CA GLU A 273 -18.58 -21.64 24.11
C GLU A 273 -18.05 -21.84 22.68
N MET A 274 -18.69 -21.24 21.66
CA MET A 274 -18.23 -21.33 20.28
C MET A 274 -16.79 -20.86 20.09
N PHE A 275 -16.41 -19.75 20.74
CA PHE A 275 -15.06 -19.22 20.64
C PHE A 275 -14.05 -20.09 21.40
N GLU A 276 -14.40 -20.57 22.60
CA GLU A 276 -13.56 -21.49 23.39
C GLU A 276 -13.35 -22.83 22.68
N THR A 277 -14.39 -23.40 22.07
CA THR A 277 -14.28 -24.61 21.26
C THR A 277 -13.33 -24.41 20.08
N LYS A 278 -13.37 -23.23 19.43
CA LYS A 278 -12.56 -22.97 18.24
C LYS A 278 -11.12 -22.55 18.56
N TYR A 279 -10.92 -21.70 19.57
CA TYR A 279 -9.64 -21.02 19.85
C TYR A 279 -9.18 -21.15 21.31
N GLY A 280 -9.75 -22.07 22.09
CA GLY A 280 -9.44 -22.23 23.53
C GLY A 280 -7.96 -22.43 23.81
N THR A 281 -7.25 -23.22 23.01
CA THR A 281 -5.79 -23.42 23.15
C THR A 281 -4.99 -22.13 23.02
N LEU A 282 -5.37 -21.24 22.10
CA LEU A 282 -4.72 -19.94 21.93
C LEU A 282 -4.98 -19.00 23.12
N ILE A 283 -6.11 -19.16 23.81
CA ILE A 283 -6.44 -18.44 25.04
C ILE A 283 -5.62 -19.00 26.21
N GLU A 284 -5.54 -20.32 26.35
CA GLU A 284 -4.73 -21.00 27.37
C GLU A 284 -3.26 -20.59 27.30
N ASP A 285 -2.73 -20.51 26.08
CA ASP A 285 -1.34 -20.14 25.80
C ASP A 285 -1.10 -18.62 25.85
N ASN A 286 -2.10 -17.83 26.26
CA ASN A 286 -2.05 -16.36 26.40
C ASN A 286 -1.69 -15.60 25.11
N LEU A 287 -1.98 -16.17 23.94
CA LEU A 287 -1.84 -15.46 22.66
C LEU A 287 -2.96 -14.45 22.45
N ILE A 288 -4.15 -14.72 22.99
CA ILE A 288 -5.34 -13.87 22.89
C ILE A 288 -5.72 -13.35 24.29
N PRO A 289 -5.80 -12.04 24.50
CA PRO A 289 -6.29 -11.49 25.77
C PRO A 289 -7.77 -11.77 25.97
N ARG A 290 -8.13 -12.42 27.07
CA ARG A 290 -9.54 -12.74 27.41
C ARG A 290 -10.42 -11.50 27.45
N GLU A 291 -9.87 -10.35 27.82
CA GLU A 291 -10.63 -9.10 27.88
C GLU A 291 -11.06 -8.59 26.49
N GLN A 292 -10.38 -9.00 25.41
CA GLN A 292 -10.73 -8.63 24.03
C GLN A 292 -11.73 -9.60 23.39
N VAL A 293 -12.16 -10.65 24.09
CA VAL A 293 -13.12 -11.64 23.57
C VAL A 293 -14.39 -11.69 24.43
N PHE A 294 -14.22 -11.85 25.75
CA PHE A 294 -15.34 -12.07 26.68
C PHE A 294 -15.45 -11.01 27.78
N GLY A 295 -14.43 -10.17 27.96
CA GLY A 295 -14.37 -9.19 29.03
C GLY A 295 -14.54 -7.75 28.56
N VAL A 296 -14.01 -6.83 29.36
CA VAL A 296 -13.97 -5.40 29.07
C VAL A 296 -12.55 -5.02 28.70
N PRO A 297 -12.27 -4.61 27.45
CA PRO A 297 -10.95 -4.19 27.03
C PRO A 297 -10.39 -3.04 27.87
N LYS A 298 -9.08 -3.02 28.04
CA LYS A 298 -8.39 -1.95 28.78
C LYS A 298 -8.69 -0.60 28.13
N LEU A 299 -9.07 0.41 28.93
CA LEU A 299 -9.38 1.76 28.43
C LEU A 299 -8.29 2.33 27.52
N LYS A 300 -7.01 2.09 27.84
CA LYS A 300 -5.89 2.52 26.98
C LYS A 300 -5.97 1.96 25.55
N LEU A 301 -6.39 0.70 25.38
CA LEU A 301 -6.56 0.08 24.07
C LEU A 301 -7.72 0.70 23.32
N ILE A 302 -8.86 0.88 24.00
CA ILE A 302 -10.05 1.55 23.44
C ILE A 302 -9.65 2.94 22.94
N CYS A 303 -9.01 3.74 23.78
CA CYS A 303 -8.53 5.08 23.43
C CYS A 303 -7.55 5.04 22.25
N ARG A 304 -6.59 4.11 22.23
CA ARG A 304 -5.66 3.98 21.10
C ARG A 304 -6.41 3.71 19.80
N CYS A 305 -7.28 2.71 19.77
CA CYS A 305 -8.03 2.35 18.56
C CYS A 305 -8.92 3.52 18.10
N GLN A 306 -9.61 4.19 19.02
CA GLN A 306 -10.46 5.34 18.67
C GLN A 306 -9.65 6.52 18.13
N VAL A 307 -8.56 6.91 18.80
CA VAL A 307 -7.68 7.99 18.32
C VAL A 307 -7.07 7.63 16.97
N ARG A 308 -6.59 6.40 16.79
CA ARG A 308 -6.05 5.94 15.50
C ARG A 308 -7.12 5.93 14.41
N ASN A 309 -8.35 5.52 14.69
CA ASN A 309 -9.46 5.56 13.73
C ASN A 309 -9.77 6.99 13.28
N LEU A 310 -9.82 7.94 14.21
CA LEU A 310 -10.02 9.36 13.89
C LEU A 310 -8.88 9.90 13.01
N LEU A 311 -7.62 9.61 13.36
CA LEU A 311 -6.46 10.01 12.56
C LEU A 311 -6.44 9.33 11.19
N ARG A 312 -6.80 8.03 11.12
CA ARG A 312 -6.91 7.26 9.89
C ARG A 312 -7.92 7.92 8.96
N ASN A 313 -9.11 8.22 9.45
CA ASN A 313 -10.20 8.83 8.67
C ASN A 313 -9.85 10.24 8.20
N ALA A 314 -9.04 10.98 8.96
CA ALA A 314 -8.54 12.30 8.59
C ALA A 314 -7.26 12.28 7.72
N PHE A 315 -6.76 11.12 7.28
CA PHE A 315 -5.47 10.96 6.56
C PHE A 315 -4.27 11.55 7.33
N GLN A 316 -4.29 11.43 8.65
CA GLN A 316 -3.28 11.97 9.54
C GLN A 316 -2.35 10.88 10.11
N LEU A 317 -2.47 9.61 9.74
CA LEU A 317 -1.51 8.59 10.19
C LEU A 317 -0.27 8.52 9.27
N PRO A 318 0.95 8.34 9.81
CA PRO A 318 1.31 8.47 11.24
C PRO A 318 1.54 9.92 11.69
N ARG A 319 1.66 10.86 10.75
CA ARG A 319 2.19 12.22 10.97
C ARG A 319 1.46 13.06 12.01
N GLY A 320 0.14 13.00 12.00
CA GLY A 320 -0.72 13.69 12.95
C GLY A 320 -0.54 13.23 14.39
N ILE A 321 0.00 12.03 14.63
CA ILE A 321 0.36 11.58 15.98
C ILE A 321 1.41 12.54 16.59
N ALA A 322 2.38 12.98 15.80
CA ALA A 322 3.40 13.92 16.26
C ALA A 322 2.80 15.27 16.69
N LYS A 323 1.67 15.66 16.10
CA LYS A 323 0.95 16.92 16.38
C LYS A 323 0.03 16.85 17.60
N LEU A 324 -0.25 15.67 18.15
CA LEU A 324 -1.10 15.53 19.33
C LEU A 324 -0.47 16.23 20.55
N ALA A 325 -1.27 16.97 21.31
CA ALA A 325 -0.85 17.63 22.55
C ALA A 325 -0.85 16.66 23.75
N VAL A 326 -0.09 15.56 23.63
CA VAL A 326 0.03 14.51 24.66
C VAL A 326 1.50 14.15 24.92
N PRO A 327 1.85 13.59 26.11
CA PRO A 327 3.21 13.15 26.41
C PRO A 327 3.79 12.20 25.35
N ARG A 328 5.12 12.26 25.15
CA ARG A 328 5.85 11.41 24.18
C ARG A 328 5.57 9.91 24.36
N LYS A 329 5.41 9.44 25.60
CA LYS A 329 5.06 8.04 25.89
C LYS A 329 3.70 7.64 25.31
N ILE A 330 2.72 8.54 25.34
CA ILE A 330 1.39 8.30 24.74
C ILE A 330 1.47 8.34 23.22
N LYS A 331 2.25 9.27 22.64
CA LYS A 331 2.51 9.30 21.18
C LYS A 331 3.08 7.97 20.70
N LYS A 332 4.12 7.46 21.37
CA LYS A 332 4.72 6.15 21.04
C LYS A 332 3.70 5.01 21.15
N TYR A 333 2.86 5.02 22.18
CA TYR A 333 1.82 4.00 22.33
C TYR A 333 0.77 4.03 21.21
N ILE A 334 0.45 5.22 20.67
CA ILE A 334 -0.50 5.40 19.56
C ILE A 334 0.14 5.03 18.20
N ASP A 335 1.45 5.23 18.03
CA ASP A 335 2.21 5.01 16.78
C ASP A 335 2.57 3.54 16.49
N LEU A 336 2.01 2.61 17.29
CA LEU A 336 2.20 1.16 17.32
C LEU A 336 3.54 0.69 17.88
#